data_AF-I0J0Z6-F1
#
_entry.id   AF-I0J0Z6-F1
#
_cell.length_a   1.000
_cell.length_b   1.000
_cell.length_c   1.000
_cell.angle_alpha   90.00
_cell.angle_beta   90.00
_cell.angle_gamma   90.00
#
_symmetry.space_group_name_H-M   'P 1'
#
loop_
_entity.id
_entity.type
_entity.pdbx_description
1 polymer ?
#
loop_
_entity_poly.entity_id
_entity_poly.type
_entity_poly.pdbx_seq_one_letter_code
_entity_poly.pdbx_strand_id
1 'polypeptide(L)' 'KKHLAPFLPSHPVPTGGIPAPENPQPLGSISAAPWGSALILPISYTYIAMMGSQGLTDASKIAILNANYMAKRLE' A
#
# COMPACT_ATOMS: atom_id res chain seq x y z
N LYS A 1 9.27 -7.07 12.12
CA LYS A 1 8.26 -6.89 11.04
C LYS A 1 7.97 -8.19 10.31
N LYS A 2 8.95 -8.91 9.73
CA LYS A 2 8.73 -10.22 9.06
C LYS A 2 8.05 -11.28 9.93
N HIS A 3 8.31 -11.30 11.24
CA HIS A 3 7.65 -12.21 12.18
C HIS A 3 6.12 -12.06 12.23
N LEU A 4 5.56 -10.98 11.68
CA LEU A 4 4.11 -10.77 11.59
C LEU A 4 3.48 -11.38 10.33
N ALA A 5 4.28 -11.77 9.33
CA ALA A 5 3.77 -12.31 8.08
C ALA A 5 2.85 -13.53 8.26
N PRO A 6 3.14 -14.49 9.19
CA PRO A 6 2.23 -15.60 9.46
C PRO A 6 0.81 -15.18 9.88
N PHE A 7 0.66 -13.99 10.46
CA PHE A 7 -0.62 -13.51 11.02
C PHE A 7 -1.42 -12.62 10.06
N LEU A 8 -1.00 -12.50 8.80
CA LEU A 8 -1.74 -11.73 7.80
C LEU A 8 -3.17 -12.28 7.61
N PRO A 9 -4.13 -11.41 7.25
CA PRO A 9 -5.49 -11.85 6.94
C PRO A 9 -5.53 -12.92 5.84
N SER A 10 -6.50 -13.82 5.93
CA SER A 10 -6.78 -14.85 4.93
C SER A 10 -8.22 -14.76 4.43
N HIS A 11 -8.55 -15.52 3.38
CA HIS A 11 -9.89 -15.57 2.82
C HIS A 11 -10.30 -17.02 2.53
N PRO A 12 -11.56 -17.43 2.80
CA PRO A 12 -11.99 -18.81 2.61
C PRO A 12 -12.04 -19.25 1.14
N VAL A 13 -12.23 -18.30 0.22
CA VAL A 13 -12.16 -18.55 -1.22
C VAL A 13 -10.70 -18.55 -1.68
N PRO A 14 -10.18 -19.66 -2.26
CA PRO A 14 -8.83 -19.73 -2.78
C PRO A 14 -8.60 -18.74 -3.92
N THR A 15 -7.46 -18.06 -3.89
CA THR A 15 -7.18 -16.96 -4.82
C THR A 15 -5.94 -17.11 -5.67
N GLY A 16 -5.02 -18.01 -5.29
CA GLY A 16 -3.80 -18.32 -6.04
C GLY A 16 -2.79 -17.18 -6.20
N GLY A 17 -3.05 -15.98 -5.67
CA GLY A 17 -2.25 -14.80 -6.00
C GLY A 17 -1.05 -14.49 -5.10
N ILE A 18 -0.93 -15.08 -3.91
CA ILE A 18 0.23 -14.88 -3.02
C ILE A 18 0.59 -16.23 -2.34
N PRO A 19 1.87 -16.65 -2.36
CA PRO A 19 2.32 -17.81 -1.59
C PRO A 19 2.05 -17.61 -0.10
N ALA A 20 1.52 -18.63 0.57
CA ALA A 20 1.35 -18.59 2.02
C ALA A 20 2.72 -18.48 2.71
N PRO A 21 2.85 -17.72 3.82
CA PRO A 21 4.06 -17.70 4.62
C PRO A 21 4.33 -19.09 5.24
N GLU A 22 5.58 -19.34 5.64
CA GLU A 22 5.93 -20.53 6.43
C GLU A 22 5.15 -20.51 7.76
N ASN A 23 4.46 -21.61 8.09
CA ASN A 23 3.60 -21.77 9.27
C ASN A 23 2.51 -20.67 9.42
N PRO A 24 1.55 -20.57 8.48
CA PRO A 24 0.52 -19.53 8.52
C PRO A 24 -0.38 -19.67 9.76
N GLN A 25 -0.63 -18.56 10.45
CA GLN A 25 -1.52 -18.41 11.60
C GLN A 25 -2.45 -17.20 11.38
N PRO A 26 -3.31 -17.23 10.35
CA PRO A 26 -4.03 -16.05 9.90
C PRO A 26 -5.01 -15.54 10.96
N LEU A 27 -5.10 -14.21 11.08
CA LEU A 27 -6.08 -13.54 11.95
C LEU A 27 -7.55 -13.86 11.58
N GLY A 28 -7.79 -14.29 10.34
CA GLY A 28 -9.10 -14.49 9.74
C GLY A 28 -9.35 -13.54 8.57
N SER A 29 -10.61 -13.40 8.17
CA SER A 29 -11.04 -12.53 7.07
C SER A 29 -11.50 -11.17 7.56
N ILE A 30 -10.97 -10.10 6.96
CA ILE A 30 -11.31 -8.71 7.31
C ILE A 30 -12.16 -8.04 6.22
N SER A 31 -12.16 -8.60 5.00
CA SER A 31 -12.88 -8.07 3.84
C SER A 31 -13.67 -9.18 3.15
N ALA A 32 -14.78 -8.83 2.49
CA ALA A 32 -15.64 -9.76 1.77
C ALA A 32 -15.01 -10.33 0.49
N ALA A 33 -14.04 -9.62 -0.09
CA ALA A 33 -13.24 -10.07 -1.21
C ALA A 33 -11.77 -10.20 -0.79
N PRO A 34 -11.03 -11.20 -1.30
CA PRO A 34 -9.65 -11.50 -0.90
C PRO A 34 -8.66 -10.33 -1.03
N TRP A 35 -8.91 -9.42 -1.98
CA TRP A 35 -8.09 -8.21 -2.21
C TRP A 35 -8.92 -6.92 -2.12
N GLY A 36 -10.10 -6.97 -1.50
CA GLY A 36 -11.02 -5.84 -1.44
C GLY A 36 -11.38 -5.30 -2.82
N SER A 37 -11.31 -3.97 -2.98
CA SER A 37 -11.56 -3.27 -4.25
C SER A 37 -10.40 -3.41 -5.24
N ALA A 38 -10.14 -4.63 -5.72
CA ALA A 38 -8.96 -4.92 -6.54
C ALA A 38 -8.85 -4.06 -7.83
N LEU A 39 -9.99 -3.63 -8.39
CA LEU A 39 -10.03 -2.85 -9.64
C LEU A 39 -9.46 -1.42 -9.53
N ILE A 40 -9.29 -0.89 -8.31
CA ILE A 40 -8.65 0.42 -8.12
C ILE A 40 -7.13 0.33 -7.88
N LEU A 41 -6.59 -0.86 -7.62
CA LEU A 41 -5.14 -1.07 -7.45
C LEU A 41 -4.27 -0.57 -8.63
N PRO A 42 -4.72 -0.66 -9.90
CA PRO A 42 -3.98 -0.11 -11.03
C PRO A 42 -3.70 1.40 -10.93
N ILE A 43 -4.51 2.18 -10.19
CA ILE A 43 -4.29 3.62 -10.02
C ILE A 43 -2.98 3.86 -9.28
N SER A 44 -2.81 3.23 -8.12
CA SER A 44 -1.58 3.36 -7.33
C SER A 44 -0.39 2.70 -8.02
N TYR A 45 -0.59 1.55 -8.67
CA TYR A 45 0.46 0.88 -9.44
C TYR A 45 1.00 1.77 -10.56
N THR A 46 0.11 2.35 -11.38
CA THR A 46 0.53 3.21 -12.49
C THR A 46 1.18 4.49 -11.97
N TYR A 47 0.69 5.09 -10.88
CA TYR A 47 1.36 6.22 -10.23
C TYR A 47 2.80 5.87 -9.84
N ILE A 48 3.02 4.75 -9.13
CA ILE A 48 4.36 4.30 -8.73
C ILE A 48 5.25 4.02 -9.96
N ALA A 49 4.71 3.31 -10.95
CA ALA A 49 5.44 2.91 -12.15
C ALA A 49 5.85 4.12 -13.02
N MET A 50 4.97 5.11 -13.18
CA MET A 50 5.25 6.32 -13.96
C MET A 50 6.18 7.29 -13.23
N MET A 51 6.02 7.46 -11.92
CA MET A 51 6.84 8.39 -11.15
C MET A 51 8.26 7.85 -10.92
N GLY A 52 8.41 6.54 -10.73
CA GLY A 52 9.68 5.92 -10.36
C GLY A 52 10.22 6.41 -9.01
N SER A 53 11.39 5.92 -8.61
CA SER A 53 11.99 6.27 -7.32
C SER A 53 12.30 7.77 -7.18
N GLN A 54 12.82 8.38 -8.24
CA GLN A 54 13.16 9.80 -8.26
C GLN A 54 11.91 10.68 -8.19
N GLY A 55 10.90 10.41 -9.04
CA GLY A 55 9.66 11.20 -9.05
C GLY A 55 8.90 11.09 -7.73
N LEU A 56 8.84 9.90 -7.10
CA LEU A 56 8.22 9.74 -5.78
C LEU A 56 8.95 10.52 -4.69
N THR A 57 10.29 10.55 -4.76
CA THR A 57 11.12 11.34 -3.83
C THR A 57 10.87 12.83 -4.01
N ASP A 58 10.83 13.32 -5.24
CA ASP A 58 10.63 14.74 -5.52
C ASP A 58 9.20 15.19 -5.25
N ALA A 59 8.19 14.35 -5.51
CA ALA A 59 6.81 14.61 -5.11
C ALA A 59 6.70 14.83 -3.59
N SER A 60 7.40 14.02 -2.80
CA SER A 60 7.44 14.18 -1.34
C SER A 60 8.13 15.48 -0.91
N LYS A 61 9.27 15.83 -1.53
CA LYS A 61 9.96 17.10 -1.27
C LYS A 61 9.08 18.30 -1.60
N ILE A 62 8.41 18.28 -2.75
CA ILE A 62 7.53 19.35 -3.22
C ILE A 62 6.31 19.49 -2.29
N ALA A 63 5.74 18.38 -1.81
CA ALA A 63 4.64 18.43 -0.84
C ALA A 63 5.06 19.16 0.45
N ILE A 64 6.24 18.83 1.00
CA ILE A 64 6.79 19.49 2.18
C ILE A 64 7.10 20.97 1.89
N LEU A 65 7.74 21.26 0.74
CA LEU A 65 8.07 22.62 0.33
C LEU A 65 6.83 23.49 0.20
N ASN A 66 5.79 23.01 -0.50
CA ASN A 66 4.55 23.76 -0.72
C ASN A 66 3.83 24.04 0.60
N ALA A 67 3.76 23.06 1.51
CA ALA A 67 3.17 23.24 2.83
C ALA A 67 3.91 24.33 3.64
N ASN A 68 5.24 24.29 3.67
CA ASN A 68 6.05 25.28 4.37
C ASN A 68 5.99 26.67 3.70
N TYR A 69 5.94 26.72 2.37
CA TYR A 69 5.77 27.98 1.63
C TYR A 69 4.44 28.65 2.00
N MET A 70 3.34 27.89 2.02
CA MET A 70 2.03 28.42 2.42
C MET A 70 2.03 28.88 3.87
N ALA A 71 2.56 28.06 4.79
CA ALA A 71 2.70 28.44 6.19
C ALA A 71 3.46 29.77 6.32
N LYS A 72 4.63 29.88 5.70
CA LYS A 72 5.47 31.07 5.80
C LYS A 72 4.82 32.34 5.24
N ARG A 73 3.95 32.20 4.24
CA ARG A 73 3.23 33.32 3.63
C ARG A 73 2.02 33.79 4.43
N LEU A 74 1.51 32.96 5.32
CA LEU A 74 0.33 33.21 6.14
C LEU A 74 0.67 33.44 7.62
N GLU A 75 1.94 33.39 7.99
CA GLU A 75 2.48 33.76 9.31
C GLU A 75 2.30 35.24 9.65
#